data_AF-A0A8H6Y6H4-F1
#
_entry.id   AF-A0A8H6Y6H4-F1
#
_cell.length_a   1.000
_cell.length_b   1.000
_cell.length_c   1.000
_cell.angle_alpha   90.00
_cell.angle_beta   90.00
_cell.angle_gamma   90.00
#
_symmetry.space_group_name_H-M   'P 1'
#
loop_
_entity.id
_entity.type
_entity.pdbx_description
1 polymer ?
#
loop_
_entity_poly.entity_id
_entity_poly.type
_entity_poly.pdbx_seq_one_letter_code
_entity_poly.pdbx_strand_id
1 'polypeptide(L)'
;MVTGIVTTKRSASEPALDNTNSGDSRNSISPIIEYEGRGNGAVCFTPSMHPDARESRFNPADIPTTFNSVGGNMTQLSITACGESGIDILYRSVVMEALHDSGERFPEPACHPGTRTMVLEELKIWSVDTNPESAIMWLYGAAGMGKSAIAQMFAGDCQAEGRLGASFFFRRGHPNRGTWKRLFTTLAYQLATSVSELLLPVQRAVEDDKLVVGRTMVVQFQKLFLSPFQNTPNLQSMPIIVLDGLDECKDHHVQQQILLLFITGIRNHYFPIRLLITSRPEPHIRETLQSEDSLAICRHFELSADDSAYADIRMYLWDEFSRIYREFLARGIDLGPNWPAPQAVTHLVKKSSGIFIYAVTVIRFIGDEYTHPAERLAAVLSLDPRSTAPLDDLYTEILSVVPPEATRLRILHAIWQGTQDNFLAMRPEHVRDSAPTFSGSLPSCIACPPFVGLCPTATHSIQCPG
;
A
#
# COMPACT_ATOMS: atom_id res chain seq x y z
N MET A 1 -52.11 -14.08 -3.09
CA MET A 1 -53.53 -14.46 -3.34
C MET A 1 -53.72 -14.65 -4.84
N VAL A 2 -54.58 -15.60 -5.21
CA VAL A 2 -54.98 -16.00 -6.56
C VAL A 2 -54.11 -17.07 -7.23
N THR A 3 -54.50 -18.29 -6.89
CA THR A 3 -54.45 -19.55 -7.63
C THR A 3 -54.88 -19.46 -9.10
N GLY A 4 -54.29 -20.27 -9.97
CA GLY A 4 -54.80 -20.58 -11.31
C GLY A 4 -54.27 -21.91 -11.83
N ILE A 5 -55.06 -22.97 -11.63
CA ILE A 5 -54.87 -24.33 -12.15
C ILE A 5 -55.36 -24.39 -13.60
N VAL A 6 -54.61 -25.03 -14.51
CA VAL A 6 -55.19 -25.76 -15.66
C VAL A 6 -54.45 -27.09 -15.85
N THR A 7 -55.17 -28.17 -15.53
CA THR A 7 -54.95 -29.58 -15.86
C THR A 7 -55.27 -29.85 -17.34
N THR A 8 -54.55 -30.70 -18.08
CA THR A 8 -54.78 -32.15 -18.31
C THR A 8 -53.90 -32.54 -19.53
N LYS A 9 -53.32 -33.73 -19.68
CA LYS A 9 -53.96 -35.05 -19.89
C LYS A 9 -52.96 -36.19 -19.64
N ARG A 10 -53.48 -37.25 -18.99
CA ARG A 10 -52.89 -38.59 -18.83
C ARG A 10 -53.02 -39.44 -20.10
N SER A 11 -52.06 -40.34 -20.30
CA SER A 11 -52.26 -41.76 -20.68
C SER A 11 -51.03 -42.54 -20.18
N ALA A 12 -51.15 -43.36 -19.13
CA ALA A 12 -51.28 -44.82 -19.17
C ALA A 12 -50.07 -45.48 -19.89
N SER A 13 -49.29 -46.40 -19.34
CA SER A 13 -49.55 -47.49 -18.39
C SER A 13 -48.22 -48.19 -18.08
N GLU A 14 -47.99 -48.60 -16.83
CA GLU A 14 -47.01 -49.63 -16.44
C GLU A 14 -47.53 -51.03 -16.86
N PRO A 15 -46.65 -52.03 -17.05
CA PRO A 15 -46.31 -52.90 -15.92
C PRO A 15 -44.83 -53.30 -15.80
N ALA A 16 -44.47 -53.58 -14.55
CA ALA A 16 -43.23 -54.19 -14.10
C ALA A 16 -42.99 -55.58 -14.72
N LEU A 17 -41.71 -55.91 -14.94
CA LEU A 17 -41.21 -57.28 -14.94
C LEU A 17 -39.79 -57.31 -14.35
N ASP A 18 -39.72 -58.01 -13.23
CA ASP A 18 -38.53 -58.46 -12.51
C ASP A 18 -37.74 -59.45 -13.38
N ASN A 19 -36.41 -59.32 -13.45
CA ASN A 19 -35.55 -60.50 -13.57
C ASN A 19 -34.07 -60.22 -13.19
N THR A 20 -33.75 -60.88 -12.09
CA THR A 20 -32.47 -61.28 -11.50
C THR A 20 -31.24 -61.53 -12.40
N ASN A 21 -30.08 -61.39 -11.74
CA ASN A 21 -28.76 -61.98 -11.95
C ASN A 21 -27.74 -61.30 -12.87
N SER A 22 -26.76 -60.63 -12.23
CA SER A 22 -25.38 -61.13 -12.01
C SER A 22 -24.30 -60.08 -12.31
N GLY A 23 -23.34 -59.95 -11.38
CA GLY A 23 -22.00 -59.43 -11.68
C GLY A 23 -21.59 -58.15 -10.95
N ASP A 24 -20.69 -58.32 -9.97
CA ASP A 24 -19.84 -57.32 -9.32
C ASP A 24 -19.43 -56.09 -10.16
N SER A 25 -19.62 -54.88 -9.62
CA SER A 25 -18.57 -53.85 -9.62
C SER A 25 -18.93 -52.62 -8.77
N ARG A 26 -18.16 -52.42 -7.70
CA ARG A 26 -17.73 -51.16 -7.06
C ARG A 26 -18.59 -49.90 -7.32
N ASN A 27 -19.20 -49.40 -6.24
CA ASN A 27 -19.74 -48.04 -6.10
C ASN A 27 -18.77 -46.96 -6.62
N SER A 28 -19.03 -46.44 -7.82
CA SER A 28 -18.60 -45.09 -8.20
C SER A 28 -19.77 -44.14 -7.92
N ILE A 29 -19.64 -43.33 -6.86
CA ILE A 29 -20.57 -42.24 -6.59
C ILE A 29 -20.30 -41.16 -7.64
N SER A 30 -21.15 -41.09 -8.67
CA SER A 30 -21.20 -39.94 -9.57
C SER A 30 -21.90 -38.78 -8.84
N PRO A 31 -21.36 -37.55 -8.83
CA PRO A 31 -22.09 -36.42 -8.30
C PRO A 31 -23.29 -36.13 -9.21
N ILE A 32 -24.50 -36.19 -8.65
CA ILE A 32 -25.71 -35.66 -9.27
C ILE A 32 -25.66 -34.14 -9.08
N ILE A 33 -25.57 -33.39 -10.18
CA ILE A 33 -25.72 -31.93 -10.18
C ILE A 33 -27.06 -31.63 -10.85
N GLU A 34 -28.07 -31.28 -10.06
CA GLU A 34 -29.31 -30.70 -10.58
C GLU A 34 -29.13 -29.20 -10.81
N TYR A 35 -29.66 -28.68 -11.92
CA TYR A 35 -29.71 -27.25 -12.19
C TYR A 35 -31.07 -26.84 -12.75
N GLU A 36 -31.70 -25.84 -12.15
CA GLU A 36 -32.77 -25.04 -12.75
C GLU A 36 -32.20 -23.69 -13.20
N GLY A 37 -32.13 -23.45 -14.51
CA GLY A 37 -31.71 -22.16 -15.04
C GLY A 37 -32.03 -22.02 -16.53
N ARG A 38 -32.96 -21.13 -16.86
CA ARG A 38 -33.25 -20.69 -18.24
C ARG A 38 -32.35 -19.50 -18.57
N GLY A 39 -31.47 -19.65 -19.56
CA GLY A 39 -30.78 -18.50 -20.18
C GLY A 39 -29.48 -18.88 -20.88
N ASN A 40 -29.34 -18.48 -22.14
CA ASN A 40 -28.10 -18.62 -22.91
C ASN A 40 -27.06 -17.59 -22.44
N GLY A 41 -26.08 -18.04 -21.65
CA GLY A 41 -24.90 -17.25 -21.26
C GLY A 41 -23.77 -18.17 -20.82
N ALA A 42 -22.53 -17.84 -21.19
CA ALA A 42 -21.35 -18.60 -20.81
C ALA A 42 -21.20 -18.60 -19.27
N VAL A 43 -21.04 -19.79 -18.68
CA VAL A 43 -20.87 -19.97 -17.22
C VAL A 43 -19.41 -20.30 -16.95
N CYS A 44 -18.71 -19.42 -16.22
CA CYS A 44 -17.39 -19.72 -15.68
C CYS A 44 -17.56 -20.47 -14.34
N PHE A 45 -16.97 -21.65 -14.25
CA PHE A 45 -16.86 -22.38 -12.98
C PHE A 45 -15.48 -22.17 -12.38
N THR A 46 -15.41 -21.68 -11.14
CA THR A 46 -14.21 -21.76 -10.30
C THR A 46 -14.35 -23.00 -9.39
N PRO A 47 -13.34 -23.88 -9.27
CA PRO A 47 -13.42 -24.99 -8.34
C PRO A 47 -13.36 -24.46 -6.90
N SER A 48 -14.43 -24.65 -6.13
CA SER A 48 -14.38 -24.51 -4.67
C SER A 48 -13.77 -25.79 -4.09
N MET A 49 -12.58 -25.69 -3.49
CA MET A 49 -11.97 -26.80 -2.74
C MET A 49 -12.60 -26.89 -1.34
N HIS A 50 -13.27 -27.99 -1.06
CA HIS A 50 -13.74 -28.36 0.28
C HIS A 50 -12.53 -28.83 1.13
N PRO A 51 -12.49 -28.59 2.46
CA PRO A 51 -11.26 -28.75 3.25
C PRO A 51 -10.72 -30.19 3.46
N ASP A 52 -11.40 -31.22 2.96
CA ASP A 52 -11.07 -32.63 3.28
C ASP A 52 -10.74 -33.52 2.06
N ALA A 53 -10.51 -32.95 0.87
CA ALA A 53 -10.11 -33.75 -0.29
C ALA A 53 -8.58 -33.92 -0.33
N ARG A 54 -8.10 -35.11 0.08
CA ARG A 54 -6.70 -35.55 -0.11
C ARG A 54 -6.31 -35.50 -1.59
N GLU A 55 -5.09 -35.04 -1.85
CA GLU A 55 -4.46 -34.87 -3.16
C GLU A 55 -4.81 -35.99 -4.17
N SER A 56 -5.72 -35.70 -5.08
CA SER A 56 -5.80 -36.40 -6.36
C SER A 56 -5.33 -35.44 -7.45
N ARG A 57 -4.19 -35.76 -8.09
CA ARG A 57 -3.69 -35.04 -9.26
C ARG A 57 -4.77 -35.01 -10.34
N PHE A 58 -5.28 -33.82 -10.64
CA PHE A 58 -6.18 -33.63 -11.77
C PHE A 58 -5.33 -33.52 -13.04
N ASN A 59 -5.45 -34.47 -13.96
CA ASN A 59 -4.78 -34.40 -15.26
C ASN A 59 -5.74 -33.78 -16.28
N PRO A 60 -5.39 -32.67 -16.97
CA PRO A 60 -6.28 -32.01 -17.94
C PRO A 60 -6.72 -32.91 -19.12
N ALA A 61 -6.05 -34.04 -19.32
CA ALA A 61 -6.39 -35.04 -20.34
C ALA A 61 -7.56 -35.97 -19.95
N ASP A 62 -8.01 -35.95 -18.70
CA ASP A 62 -9.07 -36.85 -18.19
C ASP A 62 -10.49 -36.26 -18.35
N ILE A 63 -10.65 -35.13 -19.05
CA ILE A 63 -11.97 -34.59 -19.40
C ILE A 63 -12.56 -35.49 -20.51
N PRO A 64 -13.72 -36.15 -20.29
CA PRO A 64 -14.30 -37.00 -21.31
C PRO A 64 -14.69 -36.17 -22.55
N THR A 65 -14.05 -36.42 -23.69
CA THR A 65 -14.32 -35.75 -24.98
C THR A 65 -15.36 -36.48 -25.84
N THR A 66 -16.03 -37.50 -25.31
CA THR A 66 -17.03 -38.28 -26.06
C THR A 66 -18.31 -38.44 -25.27
N PHE A 67 -19.40 -37.87 -25.79
CA PHE A 67 -20.77 -38.18 -25.36
C PHE A 67 -21.42 -39.07 -26.43
N ASN A 68 -21.87 -40.26 -26.05
CA ASN A 68 -22.72 -41.09 -26.91
C ASN A 68 -24.15 -40.55 -26.91
N SER A 69 -24.66 -40.30 -28.11
CA SER A 69 -25.98 -39.73 -28.37
C SER A 69 -27.09 -40.74 -28.12
N VAL A 70 -28.06 -40.36 -27.27
CA VAL A 70 -29.43 -40.90 -27.33
C VAL A 70 -30.40 -39.71 -27.27
N GLY A 71 -30.80 -39.23 -28.45
CA GLY A 71 -32.02 -38.44 -28.69
C GLY A 71 -32.30 -37.24 -27.79
N GLY A 72 -31.71 -36.07 -28.10
CA GLY A 72 -32.11 -34.79 -27.51
C GLY A 72 -31.21 -33.65 -27.99
N ASN A 73 -31.79 -32.45 -28.18
CA ASN A 73 -31.13 -31.27 -28.77
C ASN A 73 -29.70 -31.05 -28.27
N MET A 74 -28.75 -30.98 -29.20
CA MET A 74 -27.33 -30.80 -28.94
C MET A 74 -27.06 -29.36 -28.47
N THR A 75 -26.76 -29.17 -27.20
CA THR A 75 -26.20 -27.92 -26.69
C THR A 75 -24.69 -28.11 -26.58
N GLN A 76 -23.93 -27.54 -27.51
CA GLN A 76 -22.47 -27.66 -27.53
C GLN A 76 -21.87 -26.78 -26.43
N LEU A 77 -21.57 -27.36 -25.27
CA LEU A 77 -20.81 -26.71 -24.21
C LEU A 77 -19.32 -26.86 -24.51
N SER A 78 -18.70 -25.83 -25.09
CA SER A 78 -17.23 -25.77 -25.21
C SER A 78 -16.64 -25.38 -23.87
N ILE A 79 -16.11 -26.35 -23.13
CA ILE A 79 -15.29 -26.08 -21.94
C ILE A 79 -13.89 -25.72 -22.42
N THR A 80 -13.63 -24.43 -22.61
CA THR A 80 -12.27 -23.95 -22.85
C THR A 80 -11.56 -23.88 -21.50
N ALA A 81 -10.56 -24.73 -21.28
CA ALA A 81 -9.62 -24.54 -20.17
C ALA A 81 -8.92 -23.20 -20.39
N CYS A 82 -9.36 -22.15 -19.70
CA CYS A 82 -8.74 -20.84 -19.78
C CYS A 82 -7.36 -20.97 -19.12
N GLY A 83 -6.29 -20.90 -19.92
CA GLY A 83 -4.94 -20.80 -19.37
C GLY A 83 -4.83 -19.55 -18.48
N GLU A 84 -3.86 -19.56 -17.54
CA GLU A 84 -3.57 -18.38 -16.73
C GLU A 84 -3.34 -17.15 -17.62
N SER A 85 -4.07 -16.06 -17.35
CA SER A 85 -3.99 -14.83 -18.14
C SER A 85 -2.68 -14.09 -17.85
N GLY A 86 -2.24 -13.26 -18.79
CA GLY A 86 -1.04 -12.42 -18.59
C GLY A 86 -1.15 -11.49 -17.37
N ILE A 87 -2.36 -11.04 -17.05
CA ILE A 87 -2.62 -10.18 -15.88
C ILE A 87 -2.47 -10.96 -14.57
N ASP A 88 -2.91 -12.22 -14.51
CA ASP A 88 -2.74 -13.06 -13.32
C ASP A 88 -1.24 -13.29 -13.01
N ILE A 89 -0.42 -13.46 -14.04
CA ILE A 89 1.04 -13.60 -13.92
C ILE A 89 1.67 -12.32 -13.35
N LEU A 90 1.23 -11.15 -13.84
CA LEU A 90 1.68 -9.86 -13.32
C LEU A 90 1.25 -9.65 -11.88
N TYR A 91 0.01 -9.99 -11.52
CA TYR A 91 -0.54 -9.85 -10.18
C TYR A 91 0.35 -10.55 -9.12
N ARG A 92 0.83 -11.76 -9.40
CA ARG A 92 1.76 -12.49 -8.49
C ARG A 92 3.10 -11.79 -8.29
N SER A 93 3.46 -10.89 -9.19
CA SER A 93 4.71 -10.12 -9.17
C SER A 93 4.53 -8.71 -8.60
N VAL A 94 3.31 -8.34 -8.16
CA VAL A 94 3.03 -7.06 -7.51
C VAL A 94 3.65 -7.02 -6.11
N VAL A 95 4.07 -5.83 -5.68
CA VAL A 95 4.48 -5.53 -4.30
C VAL A 95 3.38 -4.70 -3.66
N MET A 96 2.43 -5.36 -2.99
CA MET A 96 1.26 -4.70 -2.38
C MET A 96 1.65 -3.63 -1.36
N GLU A 97 2.81 -3.80 -0.72
CA GLU A 97 3.38 -2.89 0.27
C GLU A 97 3.90 -1.57 -0.35
N ALA A 98 4.13 -1.55 -1.67
CA ALA A 98 4.64 -0.39 -2.39
C ALA A 98 3.55 0.55 -2.89
N LEU A 99 2.29 0.14 -2.85
CA LEU A 99 1.16 0.92 -3.34
C LEU A 99 0.90 2.11 -2.41
N HIS A 100 0.33 3.18 -2.96
CA HIS A 100 -0.03 4.36 -2.17
C HIS A 100 -1.04 4.05 -1.05
N ASP A 101 -2.03 3.21 -1.33
CA ASP A 101 -3.16 2.79 -0.49
C ASP A 101 -2.91 1.45 0.24
N SER A 102 -1.64 1.07 0.38
CA SER A 102 -1.26 -0.17 1.06
C SER A 102 -1.63 -0.15 2.54
N GLY A 103 -2.14 -1.28 3.05
CA GLY A 103 -2.44 -1.45 4.48
C GLY A 103 -1.21 -1.30 5.39
N GLU A 104 0.00 -1.60 4.90
CA GLU A 104 1.26 -1.35 5.65
C GLU A 104 1.60 0.13 5.79
N ARG A 105 0.89 1.00 5.08
CA ARG A 105 1.09 2.44 5.10
C ARG A 105 0.01 3.17 5.85
N PHE A 106 -0.91 2.45 6.48
CA PHE A 106 -1.92 3.01 7.37
C PHE A 106 -1.22 3.57 8.65
N PRO A 107 -1.61 4.77 9.20
CA PRO A 107 -2.42 5.72 8.49
C PRO A 107 -1.48 6.35 7.47
N GLU A 108 -2.06 6.74 6.35
CA GLU A 108 -1.26 7.24 5.25
C GLU A 108 -0.45 8.47 5.70
N PRO A 109 0.85 8.57 5.34
CA PRO A 109 1.60 9.78 5.57
C PRO A 109 0.89 10.96 4.89
N ALA A 110 0.41 11.93 5.65
CA ALA A 110 -0.30 13.09 5.10
C ALA A 110 0.36 14.38 5.57
N CYS A 111 0.29 15.42 4.73
CA CYS A 111 0.63 16.76 5.19
C CYS A 111 -0.41 17.21 6.22
N HIS A 112 0.03 18.01 7.19
CA HIS A 112 -0.89 18.63 8.12
C HIS A 112 -1.83 19.59 7.36
N PRO A 113 -3.14 19.63 7.66
CA PRO A 113 -4.06 20.55 6.98
C PRO A 113 -3.54 21.99 6.98
N GLY A 114 -3.57 22.64 5.82
CA GLY A 114 -3.09 24.02 5.65
C GLY A 114 -1.56 24.17 5.50
N THR A 115 -0.79 23.08 5.54
CA THR A 115 0.65 23.08 5.26
C THR A 115 0.96 22.59 3.84
N ARG A 116 2.14 22.94 3.31
CA ARG A 116 2.62 22.50 1.99
C ARG A 116 1.64 22.79 0.84
N THR A 117 0.77 23.78 1.00
CA THR A 117 -0.28 24.10 0.03
C THR A 117 0.30 24.53 -1.31
N MET A 118 1.34 25.37 -1.30
CA MET A 118 2.00 25.86 -2.52
C MET A 118 2.53 24.72 -3.41
N VAL A 119 3.21 23.72 -2.82
CA VAL A 119 3.73 22.59 -3.60
C VAL A 119 2.61 21.65 -4.06
N LEU A 120 1.57 21.44 -3.26
CA LEU A 120 0.41 20.64 -3.66
C LEU A 120 -0.35 21.31 -4.82
N GLU A 121 -0.50 22.63 -4.79
CA GLU A 121 -1.11 23.41 -5.87
C GLU A 121 -0.27 23.35 -7.16
N GLU A 122 1.05 23.51 -7.06
CA GLU A 122 1.96 23.37 -8.22
C GLU A 122 1.87 21.96 -8.83
N LEU A 123 1.87 20.92 -8.00
CA LEU A 123 1.67 19.54 -8.47
C LEU A 123 0.32 19.36 -9.16
N LYS A 124 -0.75 19.96 -8.62
CA LYS A 124 -2.08 19.90 -9.23
C LYS A 124 -2.07 20.57 -10.61
N ILE A 125 -1.52 21.76 -10.74
CA ILE A 125 -1.39 22.50 -12.01
C ILE A 125 -0.57 21.68 -13.01
N TRP A 126 0.60 21.21 -12.60
CA TRP A 126 1.48 20.37 -13.42
C TRP A 126 0.79 19.09 -13.92
N SER A 127 -0.02 18.46 -13.06
CA SER A 127 -0.64 17.16 -13.37
C SER A 127 -1.70 17.22 -14.47
N VAL A 128 -2.31 18.39 -14.70
CA VAL A 128 -3.34 18.61 -15.74
C VAL A 128 -2.80 19.34 -16.96
N ASP A 129 -1.54 19.77 -16.91
CA ASP A 129 -0.86 20.34 -18.06
C ASP A 129 -0.88 19.32 -19.22
N THR A 130 -0.98 19.79 -20.46
CA THR A 130 -0.91 18.96 -21.67
C THR A 130 0.43 19.09 -22.37
N ASN A 131 1.31 19.98 -21.91
CA ASN A 131 2.64 20.16 -22.48
C ASN A 131 3.53 18.93 -22.23
N PRO A 132 3.97 18.21 -23.29
CA PRO A 132 4.87 17.06 -23.16
C PRO A 132 6.27 17.45 -22.64
N GLU A 133 6.69 18.72 -22.80
CA GLU A 133 7.97 19.28 -22.33
C GLU A 133 8.00 19.53 -20.81
N SER A 134 7.10 18.88 -20.06
CA SER A 134 7.09 18.92 -18.60
C SER A 134 6.60 17.60 -18.02
N ALA A 135 6.76 16.49 -18.75
CA ALA A 135 6.23 15.19 -18.38
C ALA A 135 6.75 14.65 -17.03
N ILE A 136 7.94 15.08 -16.59
CA ILE A 136 8.54 14.68 -15.31
C ILE A 136 8.49 15.87 -14.33
N MET A 137 8.07 15.60 -13.09
CA MET A 137 8.25 16.48 -11.95
C MET A 137 9.18 15.79 -10.95
N TRP A 138 10.30 16.42 -10.65
CA TRP A 138 11.21 15.98 -9.60
C TRP A 138 11.08 16.85 -8.35
N LEU A 139 10.45 16.29 -7.32
CA LEU A 139 10.29 16.89 -6.00
C LEU A 139 11.42 16.41 -5.08
N TYR A 140 12.38 17.27 -4.76
CA TYR A 140 13.57 16.88 -4.00
C TYR A 140 13.80 17.73 -2.76
N GLY A 141 14.61 17.20 -1.85
CA GLY A 141 14.94 17.89 -0.59
C GLY A 141 15.54 16.93 0.43
N ALA A 142 15.94 17.45 1.58
CA ALA A 142 16.54 16.65 2.65
C ALA A 142 15.56 15.61 3.24
N ALA A 143 16.11 14.63 3.96
CA ALA A 143 15.30 13.68 4.71
C ALA A 143 14.45 14.41 5.77
N GLY A 144 13.23 13.93 6.02
CA GLY A 144 12.35 14.51 7.03
C GLY A 144 11.63 15.82 6.65
N MET A 145 11.77 16.31 5.41
CA MET A 145 11.06 17.51 4.94
C MET A 145 9.60 17.28 4.50
N GLY A 146 9.15 16.02 4.42
CA GLY A 146 7.76 15.68 4.09
C GLY A 146 7.49 15.28 2.64
N LYS A 147 8.52 14.98 1.83
CA LYS A 147 8.37 14.51 0.43
C LYS A 147 7.36 13.38 0.28
N SER A 148 7.49 12.32 1.08
CA SER A 148 6.58 11.17 1.02
C SER A 148 5.15 11.48 1.44
N ALA A 149 4.94 12.44 2.34
CA ALA A 149 3.61 12.91 2.71
C ALA A 149 2.96 13.70 1.57
N ILE A 150 3.73 14.53 0.87
CA ILE A 150 3.29 15.26 -0.33
C ILE A 150 2.95 14.26 -1.44
N ALA A 151 3.83 13.30 -1.72
CA ALA A 151 3.61 12.27 -2.74
C ALA A 151 2.39 11.41 -2.43
N GLN A 152 2.17 11.07 -1.16
CA GLN A 152 1.00 10.32 -0.71
C GLN A 152 -0.29 11.09 -0.96
N MET A 153 -0.38 12.34 -0.50
CA MET A 153 -1.56 13.17 -0.73
C MET A 153 -1.83 13.37 -2.22
N PHE A 154 -0.78 13.68 -3.00
CA PHE A 154 -0.93 13.85 -4.43
C PHE A 154 -1.41 12.57 -5.12
N ALA A 155 -0.91 11.40 -4.74
CA ALA A 155 -1.38 10.12 -5.27
C ALA A 155 -2.86 9.89 -4.93
N GLY A 156 -3.27 10.13 -3.68
CA GLY A 156 -4.66 10.02 -3.25
C GLY A 156 -5.59 10.96 -4.01
N ASP A 157 -5.21 12.23 -4.18
CA ASP A 157 -5.97 13.21 -4.97
C ASP A 157 -6.10 12.75 -6.44
N CYS A 158 -5.01 12.27 -7.04
CA CYS A 158 -5.04 11.75 -8.40
C CYS A 158 -5.89 10.48 -8.54
N GLN A 159 -5.93 9.61 -7.52
CA GLN A 159 -6.79 8.43 -7.52
C GLN A 159 -8.26 8.83 -7.44
N ALA A 160 -8.60 9.78 -6.55
CA ALA A 160 -9.96 10.30 -6.39
C ALA A 160 -10.47 10.97 -7.68
N GLU A 161 -9.58 11.60 -8.45
CA GLU A 161 -9.89 12.20 -9.75
C GLU A 161 -9.81 11.20 -10.93
N GLY A 162 -9.47 9.92 -10.69
CA GLY A 162 -9.37 8.88 -11.72
C GLY A 162 -8.19 9.04 -12.68
N ARG A 163 -7.14 9.78 -12.29
CA ARG A 163 -5.94 10.08 -13.10
C ARG A 163 -4.69 9.32 -12.68
N LEU A 164 -4.68 8.75 -11.47
CA LEU A 164 -3.56 7.94 -11.00
C LEU A 164 -3.48 6.64 -11.81
N GLY A 165 -2.39 6.48 -12.55
CA GLY A 165 -2.09 5.28 -13.31
C GLY A 165 -1.37 4.22 -12.47
N ALA A 166 -0.33 4.63 -11.74
CA ALA A 166 0.41 3.73 -10.88
C ALA A 166 1.19 4.47 -9.80
N SER A 167 1.53 3.76 -8.74
CA SER A 167 2.40 4.27 -7.69
C SER A 167 3.41 3.22 -7.22
N PHE A 168 4.59 3.66 -6.81
CA PHE A 168 5.56 2.82 -6.14
C PHE A 168 6.33 3.63 -5.10
N PHE A 169 6.12 3.30 -3.83
CA PHE A 169 6.77 3.92 -2.70
C PHE A 169 7.94 3.06 -2.25
N PHE A 170 9.15 3.47 -2.63
CA PHE A 170 10.36 2.79 -2.22
C PHE A 170 10.51 2.82 -0.70
N ARG A 171 11.26 1.85 -0.20
CA ARG A 171 11.60 1.78 1.22
C ARG A 171 12.94 1.11 1.44
N ARG A 172 13.89 1.84 2.02
CA ARG A 172 15.23 1.33 2.28
C ARG A 172 15.14 0.17 3.27
N GLY A 173 15.91 -0.89 3.01
CA GLY A 173 15.93 -2.09 3.85
C GLY A 173 14.77 -3.07 3.64
N HIS A 174 13.64 -2.63 3.07
CA HIS A 174 12.52 -3.52 2.76
C HIS A 174 12.89 -4.49 1.61
N PRO A 175 12.61 -5.80 1.72
CA PRO A 175 13.07 -6.80 0.76
C PRO A 175 12.55 -6.55 -0.66
N ASN A 176 11.29 -6.11 -0.78
CA ASN A 176 10.63 -5.92 -2.07
C ASN A 176 10.52 -4.45 -2.51
N ARG A 177 10.62 -3.49 -1.57
CA ARG A 177 10.48 -2.05 -1.85
C ARG A 177 11.81 -1.31 -1.90
N GLY A 178 12.90 -1.92 -1.43
CA GLY A 178 14.25 -1.35 -1.52
C GLY A 178 15.01 -1.76 -2.78
N THR A 179 14.32 -2.33 -3.78
CA THR A 179 14.91 -2.88 -5.00
C THR A 179 14.01 -2.67 -6.21
N TRP A 180 14.59 -2.63 -7.40
CA TRP A 180 13.86 -2.47 -8.66
C TRP A 180 13.16 -3.75 -9.15
N LYS A 181 13.50 -4.93 -8.60
CA LYS A 181 13.15 -6.25 -9.17
C LYS A 181 11.68 -6.44 -9.52
N ARG A 182 10.78 -5.77 -8.81
CA ARG A 182 9.32 -5.82 -9.02
C ARG A 182 8.71 -4.44 -9.32
N LEU A 183 9.53 -3.43 -9.57
CA LEU A 183 9.07 -2.06 -9.88
C LEU A 183 8.20 -2.07 -11.14
N PHE A 184 8.76 -2.51 -12.26
CA PHE A 184 8.08 -2.44 -13.56
C PHE A 184 6.90 -3.41 -13.66
N THR A 185 6.96 -4.59 -13.05
CA THR A 185 5.80 -5.49 -12.96
C THR A 185 4.65 -4.88 -12.14
N THR A 186 4.97 -4.26 -11.00
CA THR A 186 3.98 -3.61 -10.13
C THR A 186 3.33 -2.39 -10.80
N LEU A 187 4.14 -1.57 -11.46
CA LEU A 187 3.65 -0.40 -12.20
C LEU A 187 2.82 -0.82 -13.44
N ALA A 188 3.25 -1.85 -14.18
CA ALA A 188 2.53 -2.35 -15.35
C ALA A 188 1.17 -2.95 -14.98
N TYR A 189 1.10 -3.71 -13.89
CA TYR A 189 -0.17 -4.21 -13.37
C TYR A 189 -1.13 -3.07 -13.02
N GLN A 190 -0.66 -2.08 -12.24
CA GLN A 190 -1.48 -0.93 -11.86
C GLN A 190 -2.00 -0.18 -13.09
N LEU A 191 -1.12 0.15 -14.05
CA LEU A 191 -1.51 0.81 -15.31
C LEU A 191 -2.53 0.01 -16.11
N ALA A 192 -2.37 -1.30 -16.22
CA ALA A 192 -3.32 -2.16 -16.94
C ALA A 192 -4.70 -2.18 -16.27
N THR A 193 -4.75 -2.05 -14.95
CA THR A 193 -6.00 -2.03 -14.19
C THR A 193 -6.65 -0.64 -14.07
N SER A 194 -5.86 0.43 -14.13
CA SER A 194 -6.35 1.80 -13.99
C SER A 194 -6.63 2.48 -15.33
N VAL A 195 -5.95 2.07 -16.40
CA VAL A 195 -6.10 2.58 -17.76
C VAL A 195 -6.63 1.46 -18.65
N SER A 196 -7.92 1.52 -18.94
CA SER A 196 -8.64 0.46 -19.65
C SER A 196 -8.00 0.07 -21.00
N GLU A 197 -7.41 1.05 -21.68
CA GLU A 197 -6.79 0.92 -22.99
C GLU A 197 -5.43 0.22 -22.94
N LEU A 198 -4.82 0.09 -21.76
CA LEU A 198 -3.56 -0.63 -21.55
C LEU A 198 -3.76 -2.08 -21.10
N LEU A 199 -4.96 -2.46 -20.66
CA LEU A 199 -5.24 -3.81 -20.16
C LEU A 199 -4.85 -4.90 -21.17
N LEU A 200 -5.44 -4.86 -22.37
CA LEU A 200 -5.20 -5.89 -23.39
C LEU A 200 -3.76 -5.89 -23.93
N PRO A 201 -3.13 -4.73 -24.26
CA PRO A 201 -1.73 -4.71 -24.70
C PRO A 201 -0.75 -5.24 -23.66
N VAL A 202 -0.91 -4.87 -22.38
CA VAL A 202 -0.04 -5.36 -21.29
C VAL A 202 -0.28 -6.85 -21.05
N GLN A 203 -1.53 -7.30 -21.04
CA GLN A 203 -1.88 -8.72 -20.91
C GLN A 203 -1.20 -9.55 -21.99
N ARG A 204 -1.34 -9.17 -23.27
CA ARG A 204 -0.72 -9.87 -24.39
C ARG A 204 0.80 -9.91 -24.31
N ALA A 205 1.43 -8.80 -23.92
CA ALA A 205 2.89 -8.76 -23.76
C ALA A 205 3.42 -9.81 -22.77
N VAL A 206 2.64 -10.14 -21.74
CA VAL A 206 2.97 -11.17 -20.75
C VAL A 206 2.59 -12.57 -21.22
N GLU A 207 1.48 -12.72 -21.95
CA GLU A 207 1.08 -14.00 -22.55
C GLU A 207 2.10 -14.47 -23.60
N ASP A 208 2.62 -13.53 -24.41
CA ASP A 208 3.66 -13.78 -25.42
C ASP A 208 5.02 -14.13 -24.79
N ASP A 209 5.31 -13.62 -23.59
CA ASP A 209 6.56 -13.88 -22.86
C ASP A 209 6.34 -13.92 -21.35
N LYS A 210 5.85 -15.06 -20.86
CA LYS A 210 5.55 -15.27 -19.43
C LYS A 210 6.76 -15.04 -18.51
N LEU A 211 7.98 -15.18 -19.04
CA LEU A 211 9.22 -14.96 -18.29
C LEU A 211 9.56 -13.49 -18.12
N VAL A 212 8.86 -12.55 -18.78
CA VAL A 212 9.14 -11.11 -18.73
C VAL A 212 9.24 -10.58 -17.29
N VAL A 213 8.44 -11.11 -16.36
CA VAL A 213 8.44 -10.73 -14.94
C VAL A 213 9.77 -10.97 -14.21
N GLY A 214 10.61 -11.87 -14.74
CA GLY A 214 11.95 -12.17 -14.21
C GLY A 214 13.10 -11.63 -15.07
N ARG A 215 12.81 -10.94 -16.18
CA ARG A 215 13.83 -10.41 -17.09
C ARG A 215 14.47 -9.12 -16.56
N THR A 216 15.51 -8.69 -17.26
CA THR A 216 16.24 -7.46 -16.94
C THR A 216 15.33 -6.23 -17.00
N MET A 217 15.74 -5.18 -16.29
CA MET A 217 15.01 -3.92 -16.19
C MET A 217 14.66 -3.30 -17.54
N VAL A 218 15.61 -3.29 -18.47
CA VAL A 218 15.43 -2.77 -19.83
C VAL A 218 14.37 -3.57 -20.60
N VAL A 219 14.40 -4.90 -20.48
CA VAL A 219 13.43 -5.76 -21.19
C VAL A 219 12.03 -5.61 -20.61
N GLN A 220 11.90 -5.51 -19.27
CA GLN A 220 10.62 -5.24 -18.64
C GLN A 220 10.06 -3.89 -19.07
N PHE A 221 10.88 -2.84 -19.06
CA PHE A 221 10.44 -1.50 -19.50
C PHE A 221 10.00 -1.50 -20.98
N GLN A 222 10.79 -2.11 -21.87
CA GLN A 222 10.45 -2.20 -23.28
C GLN A 222 9.12 -2.94 -23.50
N LYS A 223 8.97 -4.13 -22.91
CA LYS A 223 7.82 -5.02 -23.18
C LYS A 223 6.55 -4.65 -22.42
N LEU A 224 6.67 -4.10 -21.21
CA LEU A 224 5.52 -3.81 -20.35
C LEU A 224 5.08 -2.33 -20.44
N PHE A 225 5.90 -1.44 -21.00
CA PHE A 225 5.58 -0.01 -21.14
C PHE A 225 5.66 0.44 -22.60
N LEU A 226 6.86 0.44 -23.19
CA LEU A 226 7.01 1.05 -24.52
C LEU A 226 6.16 0.38 -25.59
N SER A 227 6.19 -0.94 -25.69
CA SER A 227 5.38 -1.67 -26.67
C SER A 227 3.86 -1.56 -26.41
N PRO A 228 3.35 -1.72 -25.16
CA PRO A 228 1.95 -1.48 -24.86
C PRO A 228 1.45 -0.08 -25.23
N PHE A 229 2.18 0.98 -24.87
CA PHE A 229 1.77 2.34 -25.17
C PHE A 229 1.84 2.66 -26.68
N GLN A 230 2.82 2.13 -27.41
CA GLN A 230 2.87 2.23 -28.88
C GLN A 230 1.66 1.61 -29.56
N ASN A 231 1.11 0.54 -28.98
CA ASN A 231 -0.08 -0.15 -29.48
C ASN A 231 -1.40 0.51 -29.02
N THR A 232 -1.32 1.61 -28.27
CA THR A 232 -2.47 2.35 -27.73
C THR A 232 -2.37 3.84 -28.12
N PRO A 233 -2.56 4.19 -29.41
CA PRO A 233 -2.43 5.58 -29.88
C PRO A 233 -3.54 6.51 -29.39
N ASN A 234 -4.67 5.96 -28.92
CA ASN A 234 -5.87 6.72 -28.53
C ASN A 234 -6.06 6.75 -26.99
N LEU A 235 -5.01 7.07 -26.23
CA LEU A 235 -5.15 7.28 -24.78
C LEU A 235 -6.03 8.51 -24.51
N GLN A 236 -7.10 8.33 -23.73
CA GLN A 236 -8.03 9.42 -23.40
C GLN A 236 -7.40 10.50 -22.51
N SER A 237 -6.45 10.11 -21.67
CA SER A 237 -5.68 11.01 -20.81
C SER A 237 -4.29 10.44 -20.53
N MET A 238 -3.37 11.30 -20.10
CA MET A 238 -2.02 10.89 -19.68
C MET A 238 -2.09 10.33 -18.26
N PRO A 239 -1.82 9.03 -18.03
CA PRO A 239 -1.81 8.49 -16.68
C PRO A 239 -0.65 9.04 -15.86
N ILE A 240 -0.90 9.23 -14.56
CA ILE A 240 0.11 9.70 -13.61
C ILE A 240 0.80 8.50 -12.95
N ILE A 241 2.13 8.52 -12.93
CA ILE A 241 2.96 7.59 -12.18
C ILE A 241 3.66 8.34 -11.05
N VAL A 242 3.57 7.82 -9.83
CA VAL A 242 4.26 8.36 -8.65
C VAL A 242 5.34 7.40 -8.19
N LEU A 243 6.60 7.85 -8.20
CA LEU A 243 7.76 7.14 -7.64
C LEU A 243 8.27 7.90 -6.42
N ASP A 244 7.89 7.44 -5.23
CA ASP A 244 8.33 8.08 -3.99
C ASP A 244 9.60 7.43 -3.45
N GLY A 245 10.59 8.26 -3.09
CA GLY A 245 11.81 7.84 -2.39
C GLY A 245 12.79 7.07 -3.28
N LEU A 246 13.04 7.50 -4.52
CA LEU A 246 13.95 6.78 -5.43
C LEU A 246 15.33 6.50 -4.80
N ASP A 247 15.86 7.41 -3.98
CA ASP A 247 17.12 7.25 -3.25
C ASP A 247 17.10 6.17 -2.14
N GLU A 248 15.93 5.60 -1.88
CA GLU A 248 15.75 4.46 -0.98
C GLU A 248 15.94 3.10 -1.68
N CYS A 249 16.04 3.09 -3.02
CA CYS A 249 16.49 1.94 -3.78
C CYS A 249 17.98 1.69 -3.52
N LYS A 250 18.39 0.47 -3.21
CA LYS A 250 19.74 0.19 -2.64
C LYS A 250 20.94 0.56 -3.54
N ASP A 251 20.78 0.65 -4.85
CA ASP A 251 21.89 0.73 -5.81
C ASP A 251 21.81 2.00 -6.67
N HIS A 252 22.86 2.82 -6.64
CA HIS A 252 22.91 4.10 -7.36
C HIS A 252 22.86 3.92 -8.89
N HIS A 253 23.50 2.88 -9.45
CA HIS A 253 23.45 2.60 -10.89
C HIS A 253 22.03 2.18 -11.30
N VAL A 254 21.36 1.40 -10.45
CA VAL A 254 19.96 1.05 -10.66
C VAL A 254 19.07 2.29 -10.67
N GLN A 255 19.26 3.20 -9.71
CA GLN A 255 18.49 4.45 -9.65
C GLN A 255 18.68 5.28 -10.93
N GLN A 256 19.94 5.47 -11.39
CA GLN A 256 20.22 6.15 -12.66
C GLN A 256 19.56 5.44 -13.84
N GLN A 257 19.66 4.12 -13.91
CA GLN A 257 19.11 3.37 -15.03
C GLN A 257 17.57 3.40 -15.05
N ILE A 258 16.89 3.46 -13.89
CA ILE A 258 15.44 3.73 -13.82
C ILE A 258 15.14 5.10 -14.44
N LEU A 259 15.86 6.15 -14.05
CA LEU A 259 15.67 7.51 -14.57
C LEU A 259 15.88 7.56 -16.08
N LEU A 260 16.98 6.98 -16.58
CA LEU A 260 17.31 6.96 -18.00
C LEU A 260 16.23 6.25 -18.83
N LEU A 261 15.66 5.15 -18.32
CA LEU A 261 14.57 4.45 -19.02
C LEU A 261 13.33 5.35 -19.16
N PHE A 262 12.90 6.00 -18.08
CA PHE A 262 11.77 6.92 -18.11
C PHE A 262 12.04 8.13 -19.02
N ILE A 263 13.18 8.79 -18.89
CA ILE A 263 13.60 9.93 -19.72
C ILE A 263 13.58 9.53 -21.20
N THR A 264 14.24 8.43 -21.56
CA THR A 264 14.33 7.96 -22.95
C THR A 264 12.95 7.59 -23.50
N GLY A 265 12.12 6.91 -22.71
CA GLY A 265 10.77 6.53 -23.11
C GLY A 265 9.86 7.72 -23.39
N ILE A 266 9.90 8.74 -22.53
CA ILE A 266 9.11 9.97 -22.65
C ILE A 266 9.56 10.79 -23.86
N ARG A 267 10.87 11.00 -24.03
CA ARG A 267 11.41 11.82 -25.14
C ARG A 267 11.08 11.26 -26.51
N ASN A 268 11.06 9.93 -26.65
CA ASN A 268 10.76 9.30 -27.92
C ASN A 268 9.25 9.30 -28.25
N HIS A 269 8.43 10.02 -27.47
CA HIS A 269 6.97 10.17 -27.61
C HIS A 269 6.17 8.85 -27.63
N TYR A 270 6.79 7.75 -27.22
CA TYR A 270 6.17 6.43 -27.15
C TYR A 270 5.42 6.19 -25.82
N PHE A 271 5.44 7.18 -24.93
CA PHE A 271 5.06 6.99 -23.53
C PHE A 271 4.46 8.28 -22.92
N PRO A 272 3.23 8.66 -23.32
CA PRO A 272 2.57 9.88 -22.85
C PRO A 272 2.06 9.73 -21.41
N ILE A 273 2.97 9.86 -20.44
CA ILE A 273 2.68 9.81 -19.00
C ILE A 273 3.07 11.12 -18.31
N ARG A 274 2.54 11.31 -17.10
CA ARG A 274 3.09 12.26 -16.12
C ARG A 274 3.82 11.47 -15.03
N LEU A 275 5.07 11.83 -14.74
CA LEU A 275 5.90 11.11 -13.78
C LEU A 275 6.31 12.04 -12.63
N LEU A 276 5.79 11.79 -11.43
CA LEU A 276 6.29 12.40 -10.20
C LEU A 276 7.38 11.52 -9.61
N ILE A 277 8.54 12.09 -9.37
CA ILE A 277 9.66 11.43 -8.68
C ILE A 277 9.96 12.23 -7.42
N THR A 278 10.03 11.56 -6.28
CA THR A 278 10.62 12.16 -5.07
C THR A 278 11.94 11.52 -4.73
N SER A 279 12.91 12.32 -4.29
CA SER A 279 14.17 11.80 -3.77
C SER A 279 14.96 12.83 -2.97
N ARG A 280 16.05 12.40 -2.32
CA ARG A 280 17.17 13.29 -1.99
C ARG A 280 17.93 13.71 -3.26
N PRO A 281 18.59 14.88 -3.27
CA PRO A 281 19.41 15.32 -4.40
C PRO A 281 20.78 14.64 -4.40
N GLU A 282 20.80 13.31 -4.38
CA GLU A 282 22.05 12.55 -4.50
C GLU A 282 22.73 12.84 -5.86
N PRO A 283 24.08 12.92 -5.93
CA PRO A 283 24.77 13.44 -7.11
C PRO A 283 24.35 12.77 -8.42
N HIS A 284 24.26 11.43 -8.44
CA HIS A 284 23.91 10.67 -9.63
C HIS A 284 22.45 10.88 -10.09
N ILE A 285 21.52 11.11 -9.15
CA ILE A 285 20.13 11.47 -9.48
C ILE A 285 20.09 12.88 -10.07
N ARG A 286 20.75 13.83 -9.41
CA ARG A 286 20.80 15.23 -9.82
C ARG A 286 21.41 15.37 -11.21
N GLU A 287 22.57 14.76 -11.45
CA GLU A 287 23.25 14.76 -12.74
C GLU A 287 22.36 14.20 -13.86
N THR A 288 21.61 13.13 -13.58
CA THR A 288 20.72 12.51 -14.57
C THR A 288 19.52 13.40 -14.89
N LEU A 289 18.86 13.96 -13.87
CA LEU A 289 17.64 14.77 -14.04
C LEU A 289 17.92 16.22 -14.46
N GLN A 290 19.14 16.71 -14.29
CA GLN A 290 19.58 18.04 -14.75
C GLN A 290 20.45 17.98 -16.03
N SER A 291 20.55 16.80 -16.66
CA SER A 291 21.25 16.67 -17.95
C SER A 291 20.54 17.47 -19.05
N GLU A 292 21.27 17.89 -20.08
CA GLU A 292 20.67 18.57 -21.25
C GLU A 292 19.52 17.77 -21.86
N ASP A 293 19.62 16.45 -21.81
CA ASP A 293 18.61 15.52 -22.30
C ASP A 293 17.30 15.54 -21.48
N SER A 294 17.34 15.88 -20.19
CA SER A 294 16.18 15.88 -19.30
C SER A 294 15.61 17.27 -19.03
N LEU A 295 16.40 18.35 -19.17
CA LEU A 295 15.96 19.72 -18.86
C LEU A 295 14.72 20.16 -19.64
N ALA A 296 14.53 19.65 -20.85
CA ALA A 296 13.37 19.97 -21.68
C ALA A 296 12.09 19.23 -21.27
N ILE A 297 12.14 18.24 -20.38
CA ILE A 297 10.97 17.43 -19.98
C ILE A 297 10.78 17.33 -18.46
N CYS A 298 11.75 17.82 -17.67
CA CYS A 298 11.79 17.68 -16.22
C CYS A 298 11.66 19.04 -15.53
N ARG A 299 10.57 19.21 -14.77
CA ARG A 299 10.43 20.31 -13.80
C ARG A 299 11.08 19.94 -12.48
N HIS A 300 11.72 20.91 -11.85
CA HIS A 300 12.46 20.74 -10.62
C HIS A 300 11.79 21.53 -9.50
N PHE A 301 11.39 20.86 -8.42
CA PHE A 301 10.82 21.49 -7.25
C PHE A 301 11.65 21.12 -6.01
N GLU A 302 12.35 22.10 -5.44
CA GLU A 302 13.11 21.93 -4.21
C GLU A 302 12.24 22.23 -2.99
N LEU A 303 12.14 21.26 -2.08
CA LEU A 303 11.70 21.49 -0.71
C LEU A 303 12.90 22.01 0.08
N SER A 304 12.86 23.31 0.36
CA SER A 304 13.89 24.02 1.11
C SER A 304 13.46 24.29 2.55
N ALA A 305 14.44 24.51 3.43
CA ALA A 305 14.23 24.99 4.79
C ALA A 305 14.10 26.52 4.79
N ASP A 306 13.05 27.04 4.15
CA ASP A 306 12.78 28.47 3.98
C ASP A 306 11.66 28.96 4.92
N ASP A 307 11.30 30.24 4.79
CA ASP A 307 10.25 30.87 5.60
C ASP A 307 8.89 30.16 5.49
N SER A 308 8.58 29.57 4.33
CA SER A 308 7.37 28.76 4.14
C SER A 308 7.43 27.49 4.98
N ALA A 309 8.56 26.77 4.98
CA ALA A 309 8.73 25.59 5.83
C ALA A 309 8.62 25.95 7.33
N TYR A 310 9.20 27.06 7.77
CA TYR A 310 9.07 27.51 9.17
C TYR A 310 7.65 27.92 9.53
N ALA A 311 6.91 28.55 8.62
CA ALA A 311 5.51 28.90 8.82
C ALA A 311 4.64 27.65 8.96
N ASP A 312 4.84 26.66 8.07
CA ASP A 312 4.11 25.40 8.11
C ASP A 312 4.39 24.60 9.40
N ILE A 313 5.65 24.51 9.82
CA ILE A 313 6.03 23.84 11.07
C ILE A 313 5.39 24.53 12.28
N ARG A 314 5.33 25.87 12.26
CA ARG A 314 4.68 26.64 13.32
C ARG A 314 3.19 26.34 13.40
N MET A 315 2.50 26.27 12.26
CA MET A 315 1.08 25.91 12.18
C MET A 315 0.86 24.50 12.74
N TYR A 316 1.62 23.53 12.25
CA TYR A 316 1.58 22.14 12.73
C TYR A 316 1.75 22.05 14.25
N LEU A 317 2.78 22.71 14.81
CA LEU A 317 3.03 22.68 16.25
C LEU A 317 1.86 23.26 17.05
N TRP A 318 1.31 24.41 16.64
CA TRP A 318 0.18 25.01 17.35
C TRP A 318 -1.06 24.13 17.35
N ASP A 319 -1.39 23.52 16.21
CA ASP A 319 -2.55 22.65 16.10
C ASP A 319 -2.37 21.37 16.93
N GLU A 320 -1.18 20.78 16.92
CA GLU A 320 -0.86 19.58 17.70
C GLU A 320 -0.80 19.86 19.20
N PHE A 321 -0.25 20.99 19.63
CA PHE A 321 -0.32 21.40 21.02
C PHE A 321 -1.77 21.62 21.48
N SER A 322 -2.60 22.23 20.62
CA SER A 322 -4.03 22.39 20.89
C SER A 322 -4.75 21.04 20.98
N ARG A 323 -4.36 20.07 20.16
CA ARG A 323 -4.84 18.68 20.24
C ARG A 323 -4.47 18.04 21.57
N ILE A 324 -3.18 18.06 21.94
CA ILE A 324 -2.69 17.49 23.20
C ILE A 324 -3.40 18.14 24.41
N TYR A 325 -3.54 19.47 24.42
CA TYR A 325 -4.25 20.17 25.49
C TYR A 325 -5.68 19.65 25.68
N ARG A 326 -6.44 19.52 24.59
CA ARG A 326 -7.83 19.00 24.64
C ARG A 326 -7.89 17.57 25.16
N GLU A 327 -6.99 16.69 24.73
CA GLU A 327 -6.94 15.29 25.16
C GLU A 327 -6.63 15.14 26.65
N PHE A 328 -5.66 15.88 27.15
CA PHE A 328 -5.29 15.82 28.56
C PHE A 328 -6.31 16.51 29.46
N LEU A 329 -6.93 17.60 29.01
CA LEU A 329 -8.04 18.24 29.72
C LEU A 329 -9.22 17.27 29.86
N ALA A 330 -9.55 16.50 28.82
CA ALA A 330 -10.59 15.48 28.88
C ALA A 330 -10.28 14.35 29.88
N ARG A 331 -9.01 14.12 30.21
CA ARG A 331 -8.53 13.18 31.24
C ARG A 331 -8.44 13.82 32.64
N GLY A 332 -8.84 15.08 32.79
CA GLY A 332 -8.80 15.82 34.06
C GLY A 332 -7.45 16.45 34.38
N ILE A 333 -6.54 16.55 33.40
CA ILE A 333 -5.23 17.19 33.56
C ILE A 333 -5.27 18.56 32.90
N ASP A 334 -5.34 19.62 33.71
CA ASP A 334 -5.26 21.00 33.24
C ASP A 334 -3.80 21.46 33.15
N LEU A 335 -3.35 21.75 31.93
CA LEU A 335 -1.99 22.25 31.66
C LEU A 335 -1.89 23.78 31.83
N GLY A 336 -3.00 24.46 32.06
CA GLY A 336 -3.14 25.90 32.21
C GLY A 336 -3.44 26.62 30.89
N PRO A 337 -4.07 27.81 30.94
CA PRO A 337 -4.59 28.52 29.76
C PRO A 337 -3.51 29.06 28.83
N ASN A 338 -2.26 29.13 29.30
CA ASN A 338 -1.11 29.62 28.53
C ASN A 338 -0.20 28.49 28.04
N TRP A 339 -0.67 27.23 28.08
CA TRP A 339 0.10 26.09 27.61
C TRP A 339 -0.21 25.77 26.14
N PRO A 340 0.80 25.63 25.27
CA PRO A 340 2.21 25.98 25.48
C PRO A 340 2.42 27.51 25.42
N ALA A 341 3.49 27.98 26.07
CA ALA A 341 3.87 29.38 25.92
C ALA A 341 4.27 29.69 24.46
N PRO A 342 3.90 30.85 23.87
CA PRO A 342 4.27 31.20 22.50
C PRO A 342 5.78 31.16 22.22
N GLN A 343 6.59 31.46 23.23
CA GLN A 343 8.05 31.38 23.17
C GLN A 343 8.54 29.94 23.03
N ALA A 344 7.86 28.97 23.65
CA ALA A 344 8.17 27.55 23.50
C ALA A 344 7.98 27.10 22.05
N VAL A 345 6.84 27.45 21.43
CA VAL A 345 6.59 27.11 20.01
C VAL A 345 7.64 27.77 19.12
N THR A 346 7.93 29.05 19.33
CA THR A 346 8.96 29.76 18.54
C THR A 346 10.34 29.12 18.67
N HIS A 347 10.71 28.65 19.87
CA HIS A 347 11.96 27.92 20.09
C HIS A 347 11.99 26.58 19.35
N LEU A 348 10.90 25.81 19.37
CA LEU A 348 10.79 24.54 18.66
C LEU A 348 10.83 24.71 17.14
N VAL A 349 10.16 25.74 16.61
CA VAL A 349 10.25 26.11 15.18
C VAL A 349 11.70 26.38 14.80
N LYS A 350 12.42 27.18 15.59
CA LYS A 350 13.83 27.48 15.33
C LYS A 350 14.71 26.22 15.42
N LYS A 351 14.50 25.38 16.43
CA LYS A 351 15.24 24.12 16.62
C LYS A 351 14.98 23.10 15.50
N SER A 352 13.83 23.16 14.85
CA SER A 352 13.52 22.25 13.73
C SER A 352 14.44 22.43 12.52
N SER A 353 15.09 23.60 12.38
CA SER A 353 15.87 23.98 11.20
C SER A 353 15.11 23.76 9.88
N GLY A 354 13.78 23.93 9.88
CA GLY A 354 12.92 23.73 8.71
C GLY A 354 12.62 22.26 8.38
N ILE A 355 12.99 21.32 9.26
CA ILE A 355 12.78 19.87 9.08
C ILE A 355 11.54 19.42 9.86
N PHE A 356 10.53 18.94 9.15
CA PHE A 356 9.26 18.50 9.75
C PHE A 356 9.41 17.32 10.71
N ILE A 357 10.28 16.36 10.42
CA ILE A 357 10.45 15.16 11.27
C ILE A 357 10.82 15.52 12.71
N TYR A 358 11.54 16.63 12.91
CA TYR A 358 11.84 17.16 14.24
C TYR A 358 10.55 17.48 14.99
N ALA A 359 9.68 18.30 14.39
CA ALA A 359 8.45 18.75 15.01
C ALA A 359 7.51 17.57 15.32
N VAL A 360 7.38 16.64 14.38
CA VAL A 360 6.59 15.41 14.55
C VAL A 360 7.12 14.58 15.71
N THR A 361 8.44 14.40 15.80
CA THR A 361 9.08 13.63 16.88
C THR A 361 8.85 14.28 18.24
N VAL A 362 9.01 15.60 18.34
CA VAL A 362 8.78 16.37 19.58
C VAL A 362 7.32 16.26 20.02
N ILE A 363 6.36 16.44 19.10
CA ILE A 363 4.94 16.32 19.42
C ILE A 363 4.59 14.92 19.90
N ARG A 364 5.09 13.87 19.25
CA ARG A 364 4.90 12.48 19.69
C ARG A 364 5.45 12.22 21.10
N PHE A 365 6.63 12.78 21.40
CA PHE A 365 7.24 12.66 22.72
C PHE A 365 6.46 13.41 23.81
N ILE A 366 5.92 14.58 23.50
CA ILE A 366 5.16 15.41 24.46
C ILE A 366 3.76 14.84 24.69
N GLY A 367 3.11 14.34 23.64
CA GLY A 367 1.74 13.79 23.68
C GLY A 367 1.65 12.34 24.16
N ASP A 368 2.73 11.75 24.65
CA ASP A 368 2.73 10.36 25.14
C ASP A 368 1.73 10.19 26.29
N GLU A 369 0.84 9.20 26.16
CA GLU A 369 -0.32 9.00 27.05
C GLU A 369 0.07 8.67 28.49
N TYR A 370 1.31 8.20 28.71
CA TYR A 370 1.80 7.74 30.01
C TYR A 370 2.62 8.79 30.75
N THR A 371 2.81 9.98 30.19
CA THR A 371 3.64 11.03 30.80
C THR A 371 2.97 12.41 30.78
N HIS A 372 3.46 13.30 31.64
CA HIS A 372 2.88 14.64 31.78
C HIS A 372 3.44 15.59 30.70
N PRO A 373 2.59 16.15 29.80
CA PRO A 373 3.06 16.96 28.66
C PRO A 373 3.88 18.18 29.04
N ALA A 374 3.57 18.83 30.17
CA ALA A 374 4.33 19.99 30.63
C ALA A 374 5.77 19.64 31.03
N GLU A 375 5.98 18.47 31.63
CA GLU A 375 7.32 17.99 32.02
C GLU A 375 8.14 17.62 30.78
N ARG A 376 7.50 16.93 29.82
CA ARG A 376 8.11 16.57 28.53
C ARG A 376 8.48 17.82 27.72
N LEU A 377 7.59 18.81 27.67
CA LEU A 377 7.88 20.08 27.00
C LEU A 377 9.07 20.79 27.67
N ALA A 378 9.08 20.89 29.01
CA ALA A 378 10.20 21.50 29.74
C ALA A 378 11.52 20.78 29.45
N ALA A 379 11.52 19.44 29.42
CA ALA A 379 12.68 18.64 29.06
C ALA A 379 13.21 18.98 27.66
N VAL A 380 12.34 19.01 26.63
CA VAL A 380 12.74 19.35 25.25
C VAL A 380 13.30 20.78 25.14
N LEU A 381 12.70 21.73 25.86
CA LEU A 381 13.15 23.13 25.87
C LEU A 381 14.51 23.30 26.57
N SER A 382 14.80 22.46 27.58
CA SER A 382 16.05 22.51 28.35
C SER A 382 17.28 21.97 27.62
N LEU A 383 17.10 21.26 26.49
CA LEU A 383 18.21 20.71 25.69
C LEU A 383 19.08 21.85 25.13
N ASP A 384 20.40 21.69 25.20
CA ASP A 384 21.39 22.75 24.90
C ASP A 384 21.21 23.31 23.47
N PRO A 385 21.09 24.64 23.29
CA PRO A 385 21.06 25.28 21.98
C PRO A 385 22.34 25.09 21.13
N ARG A 386 23.45 24.65 21.73
CA ARG A 386 24.78 24.54 21.08
C ARG A 386 25.06 23.18 20.44
N SER A 387 24.25 22.15 20.68
CA SER A 387 24.37 20.87 19.96
C SER A 387 23.72 21.01 18.58
N THR A 388 24.48 21.53 17.62
CA THR A 388 24.00 21.81 16.25
C THR A 388 24.04 20.58 15.34
N ALA A 389 24.07 19.34 15.85
CA ALA A 389 23.86 18.17 14.99
C ALA A 389 22.34 17.94 14.78
N PRO A 390 21.80 18.09 13.55
CA PRO A 390 20.37 18.35 13.33
C PRO A 390 19.40 17.20 13.69
N LEU A 391 19.90 15.98 13.87
CA LEU A 391 19.08 14.77 14.09
C LEU A 391 19.75 13.75 15.01
N ASP A 392 21.07 13.55 14.89
CA ASP A 392 21.78 12.53 15.67
C ASP A 392 21.86 12.87 17.17
N ASP A 393 22.06 14.14 17.52
CA ASP A 393 22.03 14.57 18.93
C ASP A 393 20.60 14.51 19.49
N LEU A 394 19.59 14.90 18.70
CA LEU A 394 18.18 14.75 19.09
C LEU A 394 17.84 13.28 19.36
N TYR A 395 18.21 12.35 18.49
CA TYR A 395 17.99 10.92 18.70
C TYR A 395 18.81 10.40 19.88
N THR A 396 20.09 10.78 19.99
CA THR A 396 20.96 10.34 21.09
C THR A 396 20.46 10.84 22.43
N GLU A 397 19.94 12.06 22.50
CA GLU A 397 19.54 12.74 23.73
C GLU A 397 18.11 12.39 24.14
N ILE A 398 17.16 12.27 23.21
CA ILE A 398 15.85 11.64 23.46
C ILE A 398 16.05 10.22 24.00
N LEU A 399 17.04 9.48 23.51
CA LEU A 399 17.37 8.14 24.02
C LEU A 399 18.17 8.14 25.33
N SER A 400 18.74 9.27 25.74
CA SER A 400 19.52 9.42 26.98
C SER A 400 18.67 9.79 28.20
N VAL A 401 17.54 10.48 27.99
CA VAL A 401 16.57 10.89 29.03
C VAL A 401 15.64 9.73 29.44
N VAL A 402 15.82 8.56 28.81
CA VAL A 402 14.95 7.40 28.92
C VAL A 402 15.63 6.30 29.75
N PRO A 403 15.01 5.79 30.84
CA PRO A 403 15.64 4.77 31.69
C PRO A 403 16.02 3.50 30.90
N PRO A 404 17.12 2.81 31.28
CA PRO A 404 17.70 1.74 30.48
C PRO A 404 16.90 0.44 30.55
N GLU A 405 16.16 0.17 29.47
CA GLU A 405 16.07 -1.08 28.68
C GLU A 405 14.70 -1.14 28.01
N ALA A 406 13.60 -1.09 28.78
CA ALA A 406 12.26 -1.21 28.21
C ALA A 406 11.81 0.03 27.42
N THR A 407 12.05 1.25 27.92
CA THR A 407 11.58 2.48 27.27
C THR A 407 12.52 2.94 26.16
N ARG A 408 13.82 2.65 26.27
CA ARG A 408 14.82 2.94 25.22
C ARG A 408 14.60 2.08 24.00
N LEU A 409 14.26 0.80 24.21
CA LEU A 409 13.77 -0.08 23.14
C LEU A 409 12.43 0.39 22.60
N ARG A 410 11.50 0.93 23.41
CA ARG A 410 10.22 1.48 22.91
C ARG A 410 10.37 2.76 22.10
N ILE A 411 11.34 3.63 22.40
CA ILE A 411 11.59 4.85 21.62
C ILE A 411 12.47 4.56 20.40
N LEU A 412 13.49 3.71 20.50
CA LEU A 412 14.16 3.17 19.30
C LEU A 412 13.16 2.42 18.42
N HIS A 413 12.25 1.66 19.02
CA HIS A 413 11.13 1.04 18.32
C HIS A 413 10.15 2.09 17.82
N ALA A 414 9.88 3.22 18.49
CA ALA A 414 9.00 4.30 18.00
C ALA A 414 9.67 5.25 16.99
N ILE A 415 11.00 5.25 16.88
CA ILE A 415 11.79 5.93 15.85
C ILE A 415 11.92 5.02 14.64
N TRP A 416 12.24 3.74 14.89
CA TRP A 416 12.20 2.67 13.90
C TRP A 416 10.80 2.52 13.33
N GLN A 417 9.75 2.52 14.16
CA GLN A 417 8.35 2.61 13.80
C GLN A 417 7.92 4.04 13.43
N GLY A 418 8.61 5.10 13.84
CA GLY A 418 8.43 6.41 13.21
C GLY A 418 8.80 6.38 11.72
N THR A 419 9.72 5.48 11.38
CA THR A 419 10.06 5.05 10.02
C THR A 419 9.36 3.74 9.58
N GLN A 420 8.50 3.12 10.40
CA GLN A 420 7.69 1.92 10.07
C GLN A 420 6.17 2.03 10.32
N ASP A 421 5.71 2.32 11.54
CA ASP A 421 4.32 2.48 11.95
C ASP A 421 3.99 3.93 12.31
N ASN A 422 3.43 4.57 11.32
CA ASN A 422 2.32 5.46 11.51
C ASN A 422 1.21 4.54 12.13
N PHE A 423 0.93 4.57 13.45
CA PHE A 423 -0.20 3.95 14.22
C PHE A 423 0.30 3.70 15.66
N LEU A 424 -0.20 4.37 16.70
CA LEU A 424 -1.50 4.14 17.34
C LEU A 424 -1.90 5.42 18.11
N ALA A 425 -2.99 6.06 17.72
CA ALA A 425 -3.90 6.77 18.64
C ALA A 425 -5.18 7.21 17.89
N MET A 426 -6.31 6.77 18.45
CA MET A 426 -7.67 7.29 18.30
C MET A 426 -8.49 6.98 17.04
N ARG A 427 -9.38 5.99 17.20
CA ARG A 427 -10.78 6.12 16.78
C ARG A 427 -11.60 6.73 17.93
N PRO A 428 -12.51 7.69 17.67
CA PRO A 428 -13.70 7.87 18.48
C PRO A 428 -14.80 6.93 17.97
N GLU A 429 -15.27 6.02 18.80
CA GLU A 429 -16.56 5.35 18.59
C GLU A 429 -17.68 6.36 18.81
N HIS A 430 -18.36 6.77 17.74
CA HIS A 430 -19.78 7.13 17.79
C HIS A 430 -20.40 6.97 16.39
N VAL A 431 -20.84 5.74 16.09
CA VAL A 431 -21.98 5.53 15.20
C VAL A 431 -23.08 4.94 16.05
N ARG A 432 -24.05 5.77 16.40
CA ARG A 432 -25.38 5.30 16.78
C ARG A 432 -25.99 4.73 15.51
N ASP A 433 -26.34 3.45 15.52
CA ASP A 433 -27.56 3.00 14.86
C ASP A 433 -28.12 1.76 15.57
N SER A 434 -29.43 1.83 15.72
CA SER A 434 -30.36 0.92 16.36
C SER A 434 -30.22 -0.55 15.96
N ALA A 435 -30.12 -1.43 16.95
CA ALA A 435 -30.34 -2.87 16.80
C ALA A 435 -31.83 -3.22 16.92
N PRO A 436 -32.39 -4.07 16.03
CA PRO A 436 -33.48 -4.95 16.39
C PRO A 436 -32.91 -6.28 16.92
N THR A 437 -33.49 -6.71 18.03
CA THR A 437 -33.30 -8.00 18.69
C THR A 437 -33.44 -9.18 17.73
N PHE A 438 -32.47 -10.09 17.74
CA PHE A 438 -32.72 -11.49 17.38
C PHE A 438 -31.92 -12.44 18.29
N SER A 439 -32.68 -13.30 18.96
CA SER A 439 -32.26 -14.39 19.82
C SER A 439 -31.65 -15.55 19.03
N GLY A 440 -30.49 -16.05 19.45
CA GLY A 440 -29.90 -17.26 18.88
C GLY A 440 -28.72 -17.76 19.72
N SER A 441 -28.94 -18.89 20.37
CA SER A 441 -28.06 -19.73 21.19
C SER A 441 -26.59 -19.87 20.77
N LEU A 442 -25.69 -19.76 21.76
CA LEU A 442 -24.32 -20.31 21.78
C LEU A 442 -24.31 -21.84 21.73
N PRO A 443 -23.19 -22.44 21.29
CA PRO A 443 -22.48 -23.34 22.21
C PRO A 443 -20.93 -23.19 22.23
N SER A 444 -20.43 -23.09 23.46
CA SER A 444 -19.26 -23.75 24.07
C SER A 444 -17.87 -23.79 23.40
N CYS A 445 -16.93 -23.16 24.13
CA CYS A 445 -15.67 -23.72 24.64
C CYS A 445 -14.55 -24.13 23.66
N ILE A 446 -13.37 -23.52 23.85
CA ILE A 446 -12.13 -24.19 24.32
C ILE A 446 -11.27 -23.14 25.05
N ALA A 447 -10.81 -23.53 26.23
CA ALA A 447 -10.09 -22.71 27.21
C ALA A 447 -8.57 -22.73 26.99
N CYS A 448 -7.91 -21.61 27.28
CA CYS A 448 -6.47 -21.50 27.52
C CYS A 448 -6.06 -22.22 28.81
N PRO A 449 -4.88 -22.85 28.88
CA PRO A 449 -4.22 -23.18 30.15
C PRO A 449 -3.32 -22.03 30.66
N PRO A 450 -3.12 -21.92 32.00
CA PRO A 450 -2.55 -20.73 32.64
C PRO A 450 -1.03 -20.78 32.88
N PHE A 451 -0.50 -19.57 33.12
CA PHE A 451 0.79 -19.23 33.72
C PHE A 451 1.16 -20.09 34.96
N VAL A 452 2.42 -20.51 35.04
CA VAL A 452 3.08 -20.88 36.31
C VAL A 452 4.43 -20.17 36.35
N GLY A 453 4.57 -19.26 37.31
CA GLY A 453 5.83 -18.60 37.65
C GLY A 453 6.68 -19.45 38.60
N LEU A 454 8.00 -19.32 38.47
CA LEU A 454 8.97 -19.81 39.45
C LEU A 454 10.17 -18.84 39.52
N CYS A 455 10.42 -18.34 40.72
CA CYS A 455 11.63 -17.68 41.19
C CYS A 455 11.59 -17.77 42.73
N PRO A 456 12.70 -17.64 43.50
CA PRO A 456 14.09 -18.07 43.29
C PRO A 456 14.63 -18.85 44.53
N THR A 457 15.73 -19.59 44.39
CA THR A 457 16.68 -19.83 45.51
C THR A 457 18.08 -20.16 44.97
N ALA A 458 19.06 -19.29 45.27
CA ALA A 458 20.47 -19.67 45.48
C ALA A 458 21.26 -18.44 45.98
N THR A 459 21.40 -18.35 47.29
CA THR A 459 22.40 -17.56 48.01
C THR A 459 23.75 -18.28 48.00
N HIS A 460 24.84 -17.53 47.75
CA HIS A 460 26.15 -17.57 48.46
C HIS A 460 27.15 -16.74 47.64
N SER A 461 27.37 -15.47 48.00
CA SER A 461 28.32 -14.95 49.00
C SER A 461 29.74 -14.80 48.46
N ILE A 462 30.05 -13.54 48.16
CA ILE A 462 31.35 -12.94 47.83
C ILE A 462 32.25 -12.97 49.08
N GLN A 463 33.49 -13.43 48.93
CA GLN A 463 34.59 -13.17 49.87
C GLN A 463 35.49 -12.07 49.28
N CYS A 464 35.69 -10.98 50.03
CA CYS A 464 36.73 -9.98 49.80
C CYS A 464 38.03 -10.42 50.51
N PRO A 465 39.21 -9.97 50.05
CA PRO A 465 40.48 -10.32 50.68
C PRO A 465 40.73 -9.51 51.96
N GLY A 466 41.18 -10.27 52.96
CA GLY A 466 42.02 -9.90 54.09
C GLY A 466 42.83 -11.14 54.43
#